data_AF-A0A2P5TN06-F1
#
_entry.id   AF-A0A2P5TN06-F1
#
_cell.length_a   1.000
_cell.length_b   1.000
_cell.length_c   1.000
_cell.angle_alpha   90.00
_cell.angle_beta   90.00
_cell.angle_gamma   90.00
#
_symmetry.space_group_name_H-M   'P 1'
#
loop_
_entity.id
_entity.type
_entity.pdbx_description
1 polymer ?
#
loop_
_entity_poly.entity_id
_entity_poly.type
_entity_poly.pdbx_seq_one_letter_code
_entity_poly.pdbx_strand_id
1 'polypeptide(L)'
;MQIKPGSYCPLLKKDCIGIKCAWMTQVKGTHPQTGQDVDEWSCAITWLPLLLIENSQQQRQTGAAVESFRNEMVNGNQVLGLLLAEGAQLEAKP
;
A
#
# COMPACT_ATOMS: atom_id res chain seq x y z
N MET A 1 23.06 18.23 -1.14
CA MET A 1 22.22 19.45 -1.14
C MET A 1 20.88 19.10 -0.49
N GLN A 2 20.50 19.76 0.61
CA GLN A 2 19.13 19.65 1.14
C GLN A 2 18.29 20.72 0.47
N ILE A 3 17.41 20.31 -0.45
CA ILE A 3 16.50 21.23 -1.14
C ILE A 3 15.35 21.53 -0.17
N LYS A 4 15.27 22.77 0.31
CA LYS A 4 14.12 23.21 1.12
C LYS A 4 12.95 23.55 0.18
N PRO A 5 11.74 23.02 0.42
CA PRO A 5 10.58 23.37 -0.38
C PRO A 5 10.22 24.85 -0.20
N GLY A 6 9.85 25.52 -1.29
CA GLY A 6 9.38 26.90 -1.25
C GLY A 6 7.99 27.02 -0.61
N SER A 7 7.63 28.22 -0.15
CA SER A 7 6.33 28.53 0.46
C SER A 7 5.20 28.80 -0.54
N TYR A 8 5.49 28.78 -1.84
CA TYR A 8 4.54 29.20 -2.87
C TYR A 8 3.38 28.21 -3.04
N CYS A 9 2.15 28.71 -2.95
CA CYS A 9 0.93 27.92 -3.14
C CYS A 9 0.41 28.10 -4.59
N PRO A 10 0.37 27.04 -5.41
CA PRO A 10 -0.08 27.13 -6.81
C PRO A 10 -1.58 27.43 -6.94
N LEU A 11 -2.41 27.06 -5.95
CA LEU A 11 -3.85 27.33 -5.96
C LEU A 11 -4.17 28.81 -5.70
N LEU A 12 -3.47 29.41 -4.73
CA LEU A 12 -3.68 30.81 -4.37
C LEU A 12 -2.83 31.78 -5.21
N LYS A 13 -1.87 31.24 -5.99
CA LYS A 13 -0.86 31.99 -6.75
C LYS A 13 -0.10 33.02 -5.89
N LYS A 14 0.12 32.69 -4.63
CA LYS A 14 0.80 33.50 -3.61
C LYS A 14 1.41 32.58 -2.55
N ASP A 15 2.10 33.14 -1.57
CA ASP A 15 2.64 32.36 -0.46
C ASP A 15 1.55 31.65 0.36
N CYS A 16 1.92 30.50 0.91
CA CYS A 16 1.09 29.67 1.76
C CYS A 16 0.57 30.48 2.96
N ILE A 17 -0.76 30.48 3.15
CA ILE A 17 -1.43 31.19 4.24
C ILE A 17 -1.48 30.37 5.55
N GLY A 18 -0.77 29.24 5.61
CA GLY A 18 -0.64 28.39 6.79
C GLY A 18 -1.96 27.81 7.27
N ILE A 19 -2.19 27.86 8.59
CA ILE A 19 -3.38 27.32 9.29
C ILE A 19 -4.69 27.96 8.81
N LYS A 20 -4.64 29.12 8.14
CA LYS A 20 -5.85 29.72 7.52
C LYS A 20 -6.34 28.92 6.31
N CYS A 21 -5.52 28.03 5.75
CA CYS A 21 -5.89 27.15 4.66
C CYS A 21 -6.46 25.84 5.22
N ALA A 22 -7.63 25.42 4.73
CA ALA A 22 -8.25 24.14 5.11
C ALA A 22 -7.41 22.91 4.75
N TRP A 23 -6.40 23.05 3.88
CA TRP A 23 -5.50 21.96 3.48
C TRP A 23 -4.25 21.88 4.35
N MET A 24 -4.05 22.80 5.28
CA MET A 24 -3.01 22.68 6.28
C MET A 24 -3.41 21.57 7.24
N THR A 25 -2.66 20.47 7.25
CA THR A 25 -2.99 19.26 7.99
C THR A 25 -1.78 18.77 8.78
N GLN A 26 -2.05 18.21 9.96
CA GLN A 26 -1.06 17.52 10.76
C GLN A 26 -1.02 16.06 10.32
N VAL A 27 0.15 15.59 9.89
CA VAL A 27 0.38 14.17 9.65
C VAL A 27 1.17 13.61 10.82
N LYS A 28 0.62 12.58 11.44
CA LYS A 28 1.25 11.83 12.53
C LYS A 28 1.41 10.37 12.12
N GLY A 29 2.59 9.81 12.31
CA GLY A 29 2.86 8.41 12.00
C GLY A 29 4.35 8.14 11.88
N THR A 30 4.69 7.13 11.09
CA THR A 30 6.08 6.74 10.85
C THR A 30 6.40 6.92 9.37
N HIS A 31 7.52 7.57 9.07
CA HIS A 31 7.94 7.82 7.70
C HIS A 31 8.24 6.48 6.99
N PRO A 32 7.53 6.16 5.89
CA PRO A 32 7.56 4.82 5.27
C PRO A 32 8.92 4.38 4.71
N GLN A 33 9.86 5.32 4.52
CA GLN A 33 11.19 5.04 3.99
C GLN A 33 12.32 5.09 5.02
N THR A 34 12.15 5.83 6.13
CA THR A 34 13.22 6.07 7.12
C THR A 34 12.91 5.46 8.47
N GLY A 35 11.63 5.12 8.73
CA GLY A 35 11.18 4.62 10.02
C GLY A 35 11.16 5.66 11.14
N GLN A 36 11.41 6.94 10.82
CA GLN A 36 11.37 8.02 11.81
C GLN A 36 9.93 8.43 12.12
N ASP A 37 9.68 8.83 13.36
CA ASP A 37 8.39 9.40 13.74
C ASP A 37 8.19 10.76 13.05
N VAL A 38 7.00 10.95 12.51
CA VAL A 38 6.54 12.16 11.86
C VAL A 38 5.40 12.73 12.72
N ASP A 39 5.54 13.99 13.12
CA ASP A 39 4.47 14.81 13.71
C ASP A 39 4.65 16.24 13.20
N GLU A 40 4.20 16.48 11.97
CA GLU A 40 4.47 17.72 11.25
C GLU A 40 3.20 18.30 10.61
N TRP A 41 3.07 19.62 10.69
CA TRP A 41 2.04 20.38 9.97
C TRP A 41 2.57 20.79 8.60
N SER A 42 1.85 20.43 7.54
CA SER A 42 2.16 20.88 6.19
C SER A 42 0.92 20.89 5.30
N CYS A 43 1.08 21.43 4.09
CA CYS A 43 0.03 21.38 3.08
C CYS A 43 -0.25 19.92 2.68
N ALA A 44 -1.53 19.55 2.60
CA ALA A 44 -1.95 18.21 2.20
C ALA A 44 -1.35 17.74 0.85
N ILE A 45 -1.13 18.66 -0.10
CA ILE A 45 -0.51 18.33 -1.39
C ILE A 45 0.98 18.03 -1.25
N THR A 46 1.67 18.70 -0.32
CA THR A 46 3.07 18.40 -0.03
C THR A 46 3.22 17.01 0.58
N TRP A 47 2.24 16.56 1.37
CA TRP A 47 2.19 15.20 1.91
C TRP A 47 1.83 14.13 0.89
N LEU A 48 1.15 14.50 -0.20
CA LEU A 48 0.58 13.54 -1.14
C LEU A 48 1.61 12.53 -1.70
N PRO A 49 2.82 12.93 -2.16
CA PRO A 49 3.81 11.96 -2.63
C PRO A 49 4.22 10.95 -1.55
N LEU A 50 4.37 11.39 -0.29
CA LEU A 50 4.77 10.50 0.80
C LEU A 50 3.65 9.51 1.15
N LEU A 51 2.41 9.99 1.26
CA LEU A 51 1.24 9.15 1.55
C LEU A 51 0.95 8.16 0.40
N LEU A 52 1.21 8.55 -0.85
CA LEU A 52 1.09 7.63 -2.00
C LEU A 52 2.19 6.54 -1.97
N ILE A 53 3.40 6.86 -1.51
CA ILE A 53 4.46 5.86 -1.31
C ILE A 53 4.05 4.85 -0.23
N GLU A 54 3.52 5.32 0.89
CA GLU A 54 2.98 4.46 1.95
C GLU A 54 1.84 3.58 1.43
N ASN A 55 0.86 4.17 0.74
CA ASN A 55 -0.25 3.43 0.15
C ASN A 55 0.24 2.33 -0.81
N SER A 56 1.23 2.64 -1.64
CA SER A 56 1.86 1.66 -2.53
C SER A 56 2.58 0.55 -1.76
N GLN A 57 3.21 0.87 -0.63
CA GLN A 57 3.85 -0.13 0.24
C GLN A 57 2.82 -1.08 0.84
N GLN A 58 1.69 -0.58 1.32
CA GLN A 58 0.59 -1.41 1.82
C GLN A 58 -0.02 -2.27 0.71
N GLN A 59 -0.24 -1.71 -0.49
CA GLN A 59 -0.73 -2.49 -1.64
C GLN A 59 0.19 -3.64 -2.03
N ARG A 60 1.52 -3.47 -1.97
CA ARG A 60 2.48 -4.56 -2.22
C ARG A 60 2.32 -5.71 -1.23
N GLN A 61 2.10 -5.41 0.04
CA GLN A 61 1.84 -6.44 1.06
C GLN A 61 0.56 -7.21 0.77
N THR A 62 -0.52 -6.50 0.42
CA THR A 62 -1.77 -7.13 0.00
C THR A 62 -1.57 -8.01 -1.24
N GLY A 63 -0.83 -7.54 -2.24
CA GLY A 63 -0.51 -8.31 -3.43
C GLY A 63 0.25 -9.61 -3.12
N ALA A 64 1.21 -9.56 -2.19
CA ALA A 64 1.93 -10.75 -1.74
C ALA A 64 1.01 -11.76 -1.03
N ALA A 65 0.07 -11.29 -0.20
CA ALA A 65 -0.89 -12.16 0.47
C ALA A 65 -1.85 -12.84 -0.53
N VAL A 66 -2.33 -12.11 -1.53
CA VAL A 66 -3.18 -12.66 -2.61
C VAL A 66 -2.41 -13.70 -3.42
N GLU A 67 -1.15 -13.44 -3.74
CA GLU A 67 -0.29 -14.38 -4.46
C GLU A 67 -0.03 -15.66 -3.64
N SER A 68 0.20 -15.53 -2.32
CA SER A 68 0.31 -16.69 -1.42
C SER A 68 -0.97 -17.51 -1.38
N PHE A 69 -2.13 -16.85 -1.26
CA PHE A 69 -3.42 -17.53 -1.29
C PHE A 69 -3.66 -18.25 -2.63
N ARG A 70 -3.28 -17.63 -3.76
CA ARG A 70 -3.33 -18.24 -5.08
C ARG A 70 -2.50 -19.53 -5.14
N ASN A 71 -1.29 -19.53 -4.57
CA ASN A 71 -0.43 -20.71 -4.54
C ASN A 71 -1.02 -21.86 -3.72
N GLU A 72 -1.57 -21.57 -2.54
CA GLU A 72 -2.24 -22.59 -1.71
C GLU A 72 -3.49 -23.16 -2.39
N MET A 73 -4.27 -22.34 -3.08
CA MET A 73 -5.42 -22.80 -3.86
C MET A 73 -5.01 -23.73 -5.01
N VAL A 74 -3.92 -23.42 -5.71
CA VAL A 74 -3.38 -24.30 -6.78
C VAL A 74 -2.93 -25.64 -6.19
N ASN A 75 -2.20 -25.63 -5.07
CA ASN A 75 -1.78 -26.84 -4.39
C ASN A 75 -2.98 -27.69 -3.93
N GLY A 76 -3.96 -27.07 -3.27
CA GLY A 76 -5.20 -27.74 -2.84
C GLY A 76 -5.97 -28.36 -4.00
N ASN A 77 -6.07 -27.67 -5.14
CA ASN A 77 -6.73 -28.19 -6.33
C ASN A 77 -5.96 -29.35 -6.97
N GLN A 78 -4.62 -29.34 -6.94
CA GLN A 78 -3.80 -30.46 -7.41
C GLN A 78 -4.01 -31.70 -6.55
N VAL A 79 -3.99 -31.54 -5.22
CA VAL A 79 -4.25 -32.63 -4.28
C VAL A 79 -5.65 -33.20 -4.48
N LEU A 80 -6.66 -32.34 -4.62
CA LEU A 80 -8.03 -32.77 -4.90
C LEU A 80 -8.12 -33.54 -6.22
N GLY A 81 -7.48 -33.07 -7.28
CA GLY A 81 -7.43 -33.75 -8.57
C GLY A 81 -6.81 -35.15 -8.50
N LEU A 82 -5.73 -35.31 -7.73
CA LEU A 82 -5.09 -36.61 -7.48
C LEU A 82 -6.03 -37.57 -6.74
N LEU A 83 -6.69 -37.10 -5.68
CA LEU A 83 -7.64 -37.91 -4.91
C LEU A 83 -8.84 -38.37 -5.76
N LEU A 84 -9.36 -37.49 -6.62
CA LEU A 84 -10.44 -37.83 -7.53
C LEU A 84 -10.00 -38.86 -8.58
N ALA A 85 -8.79 -38.73 -9.12
CA ALA A 85 -8.25 -39.70 -10.06
C ALA A 85 -8.02 -41.07 -9.43
N GLU A 86 -7.51 -41.11 -8.19
CA GLU A 86 -7.34 -42.35 -7.43
C GLU A 86 -8.68 -43.01 -7.10
N GLY A 87 -9.68 -42.22 -6.66
CA GLY A 87 -11.04 -42.71 -6.43
C GLY A 87 -11.68 -43.32 -7.67
N ALA A 88 -11.53 -42.68 -8.84
CA ALA A 88 -12.04 -43.21 -10.11
C ALA A 88 -11.37 -44.53 -10.53
N GLN A 89 -10.08 -44.72 -10.21
CA GLN A 89 -9.37 -45.98 -10.46
C GLN A 89 -9.85 -47.12 -9.56
N LEU A 90 -10.25 -46.82 -8.32
CA LEU A 90 -10.81 -47.81 -7.39
C LEU A 90 -12.20 -48.28 -7.84
N GLU A 91 -13.04 -47.39 -8.37
CA GLU A 91 -14.36 -47.75 -8.92
C GLU A 91 -14.29 -48.54 -10.24
N ALA A 92 -13.20 -48.39 -11.01
CA ALA A 92 -13.01 -49.07 -12.30
C ALA A 92 -12.39 -50.47 -12.20
N LYS A 93 -11.99 -50.92 -11.00
CA LYS A 93 -11.41 -52.25 -10.78
C LYS A 93 -12.54 -53.28 -10.56
N PRO A 94 -12.64 -54.35 -11.39
CA PRO A 94 -13.68 -55.35 -11.27
C PRO A 94 -13.55 -56.20 -9.98
#